data_AF-A0A662KUL4-F1
#
_entry.id   AF-A0A662KUL4-F1
#
_cell.length_a   1.000
_cell.length_b   1.000
_cell.length_c   1.000
_cell.angle_alpha   90.00
_cell.angle_beta   90.00
_cell.angle_gamma   90.00
#
_symmetry.space_group_name_H-M   'P 1'
#
loop_
_entity.id
_entity.type
_entity.pdbx_description
1 polymer ?
#
loop_
_entity_poly.entity_id
_entity_poly.type
_entity_poly.pdbx_seq_one_letter_code
_entity_poly.pdbx_strand_id
1 'polypeptide(L)'
;EKKENKKIKWSNIEIKACSDKNKIAEIKKYFYYPNFEKEVKIEVKANVVECVLHCSHCLIEDVLEQDIDSNPYINGMVSDKKFLENYRKKILWNIESKKVFIIGNKCYGDNTEAFLKELEPKEWEMDAVMEILKNENKAIILETASATKLLEKYDVDLQKLKEEYYEKKKEERLKNLPVVKGDRIAEFVDSLARIYKVEGKEGVIRAIKSKKMDIKEKAISYAFLYALGVKGEEWKYTKMEIDFGKHLAGYVGSLLKAEGEEYKKMLDMLLREVG
;
A
#
# COMPACT_ATOMS: atom_id res chain seq x y z
N GLU A 1 5.77 4.01 -28.93
CA GLU A 1 6.79 4.86 -28.28
C GLU A 1 6.88 6.21 -28.98
N LYS A 2 6.41 7.30 -28.36
CA LYS A 2 6.74 8.66 -28.84
C LYS A 2 8.23 8.86 -28.56
N LYS A 3 9.10 8.63 -29.55
CA LYS A 3 10.54 8.90 -29.41
C LYS A 3 10.73 10.36 -29.02
N GLU A 4 11.31 10.60 -27.85
CA GLU A 4 11.72 11.93 -27.45
C GLU A 4 12.78 12.44 -28.42
N ASN A 5 12.59 13.66 -28.90
CA ASN A 5 13.51 14.25 -29.84
C ASN A 5 13.77 15.69 -29.39
N LYS A 6 15.04 16.10 -29.38
CA LYS A 6 15.34 17.54 -29.36
C LYS A 6 15.30 18.09 -30.79
N LYS A 7 14.94 19.35 -30.89
CA LYS A 7 15.04 20.14 -32.12
C LYS A 7 16.21 21.09 -32.00
N ILE A 8 17.12 21.01 -32.96
CA ILE A 8 18.15 22.02 -33.19
C ILE A 8 17.55 23.00 -34.18
N LYS A 9 17.45 24.27 -33.80
CA LYS A 9 17.04 25.36 -34.69
C LYS A 9 18.24 26.22 -35.03
N TRP A 10 18.46 26.44 -36.32
CA TRP A 10 19.43 27.41 -36.82
C TRP A 10 18.84 28.09 -38.06
N SER A 11 18.71 29.41 -38.03
CA SER A 11 17.94 30.16 -39.04
C SER A 11 16.55 29.54 -39.29
N ASN A 12 16.25 29.12 -40.52
CA ASN A 12 14.97 28.46 -40.89
C ASN A 12 15.05 26.93 -40.87
N ILE A 13 16.17 26.35 -40.41
CA ILE A 13 16.42 24.90 -40.45
C ILE A 13 16.08 24.30 -39.08
N GLU A 14 15.22 23.29 -39.08
CA GLU A 14 14.93 22.45 -37.92
C GLU A 14 15.51 21.04 -38.11
N ILE A 15 16.35 20.59 -37.18
CA ILE A 15 16.94 19.24 -37.20
C ILE A 15 16.50 18.49 -35.95
N LYS A 16 15.81 17.35 -36.14
CA LYS A 16 15.53 16.42 -35.04
C LYS A 16 16.77 15.55 -34.78
N ALA A 17 17.20 15.47 -33.52
CA ALA A 17 18.39 14.73 -33.15
C ALA A 17 18.12 13.83 -31.93
N CYS A 18 18.47 12.56 -32.06
CA CYS A 18 18.42 11.56 -30.98
C CYS A 18 19.38 10.41 -31.34
N SER A 19 20.67 10.63 -31.16
CA SER A 19 21.73 9.66 -31.44
C SER A 19 22.74 9.53 -30.30
N ASP A 20 23.57 8.49 -30.34
CA ASP A 20 24.72 8.35 -29.42
C ASP A 20 25.86 9.32 -29.78
N LYS A 21 25.74 10.08 -30.85
CA LYS A 21 26.68 11.12 -31.27
C LYS A 21 26.14 12.50 -30.93
N ASN A 22 26.99 13.51 -31.08
CA ASN A 22 26.58 14.90 -30.99
C ASN A 22 26.28 15.43 -32.40
N LYS A 23 25.00 15.74 -32.68
CA LYS A 23 24.62 16.16 -34.03
C LYS A 23 25.22 17.50 -34.44
N ILE A 24 25.40 18.43 -33.51
CA ILE A 24 26.04 19.73 -33.76
C ILE A 24 27.51 19.53 -34.17
N ALA A 25 28.25 18.69 -33.46
CA ALA A 25 29.64 18.36 -33.76
C ALA A 25 29.76 17.64 -35.10
N GLU A 26 28.80 16.78 -35.48
CA GLU A 26 28.77 16.19 -36.81
C GLU A 26 28.57 17.25 -37.90
N ILE A 27 27.61 18.17 -37.71
CA ILE A 27 27.32 19.24 -38.68
C ILE A 27 28.55 20.13 -38.91
N LYS A 28 29.24 20.52 -37.83
CA LYS A 28 30.47 21.35 -37.88
C LYS A 28 31.62 20.71 -38.68
N LYS A 29 31.62 19.39 -38.89
CA LYS A 29 32.64 18.73 -39.74
C LYS A 29 32.49 19.05 -41.22
N TYR A 30 31.29 19.45 -41.65
CA TYR A 30 30.96 19.61 -43.07
C TYR A 30 30.94 21.07 -43.54
N PHE A 31 30.99 22.05 -42.64
CA PHE A 31 31.13 23.46 -43.02
C PHE A 31 31.78 24.31 -41.93
N TYR A 32 32.45 25.38 -42.36
CA TYR A 32 32.98 26.41 -41.48
C TYR A 32 32.07 27.64 -41.54
N TYR A 33 31.41 27.95 -40.43
CA TYR A 33 30.60 29.14 -40.27
C TYR A 33 30.98 29.85 -38.96
N PRO A 34 31.62 31.03 -39.03
CA PRO A 34 31.97 31.80 -37.84
C PRO A 34 30.72 32.11 -37.00
N ASN A 35 30.81 31.94 -35.68
CA ASN A 35 29.71 32.19 -34.73
C ASN A 35 28.50 31.24 -34.83
N PHE A 36 28.60 30.09 -35.51
CA PHE A 36 27.52 29.10 -35.56
C PHE A 36 26.98 28.76 -34.16
N GLU A 37 27.87 28.62 -33.18
CA GLU A 37 27.52 28.33 -31.78
C GLU A 37 26.63 29.39 -31.15
N LYS A 38 26.74 30.66 -31.57
CA LYS A 38 25.97 31.79 -31.02
C LYS A 38 24.58 31.91 -31.63
N GLU A 39 24.37 31.32 -32.81
CA GLU A 39 23.09 31.39 -33.53
C GLU A 39 22.21 30.16 -33.37
N VAL A 40 22.80 29.04 -32.94
CA VAL A 40 22.09 27.79 -32.71
C VAL A 40 21.23 27.89 -31.45
N LYS A 41 19.94 27.58 -31.58
CA LYS A 41 19.01 27.42 -30.47
C LYS A 41 18.64 25.95 -30.32
N ILE A 42 18.67 25.45 -29.08
CA ILE A 42 18.30 24.08 -28.76
C ILE A 42 16.95 24.10 -28.06
N GLU A 43 15.93 23.51 -28.69
CA GLU A 43 14.61 23.32 -28.08
C GLU A 43 14.40 21.84 -27.79
N VAL A 44 14.12 21.51 -26.53
CA VAL A 44 13.83 20.12 -26.13
C VAL A 44 12.32 19.93 -26.10
N LYS A 45 11.81 18.95 -26.87
CA LYS A 45 10.43 18.47 -26.75
C LYS A 45 10.46 17.06 -26.17
N ALA A 46 10.53 16.99 -24.84
CA ALA A 46 10.50 15.74 -24.09
C ALA A 46 9.24 15.65 -23.25
N ASN A 47 8.54 14.51 -23.30
CA ASN A 47 7.40 14.25 -22.43
C ASN A 47 7.93 13.60 -21.15
N VAL A 48 8.50 14.42 -20.26
CA VAL A 48 9.13 13.93 -19.02
C VAL A 48 8.08 13.33 -18.08
N VAL A 49 6.90 13.97 -18.02
CA VAL A 49 5.75 13.52 -17.24
C VAL A 49 4.46 13.72 -18.02
N GLU A 50 3.53 12.79 -17.88
CA GLU A 50 2.21 12.81 -18.51
C GLU A 50 1.16 13.06 -17.43
N CYS A 51 0.54 14.24 -17.46
CA CYS A 51 -0.53 14.59 -16.52
C CYS A 51 -1.78 13.76 -16.82
N VAL A 52 -2.19 12.95 -15.84
CA VAL A 52 -3.39 12.09 -15.94
C VAL A 52 -4.67 12.89 -15.73
N LEU A 53 -4.58 13.96 -14.94
CA LEU A 53 -5.70 14.82 -14.58
C LEU A 53 -5.54 16.19 -15.19
N HIS A 54 -6.66 16.79 -15.57
CA HIS A 54 -6.70 18.21 -15.89
C HIS A 54 -6.64 19.01 -14.60
N CYS A 55 -5.64 19.88 -14.46
CA CYS A 55 -5.47 20.75 -13.31
C CYS A 55 -5.92 22.17 -13.69
N SER A 56 -6.61 22.86 -12.79
CA SER A 56 -6.97 24.29 -12.97
C SER A 56 -5.73 25.19 -12.94
N HIS A 57 -4.71 24.80 -12.16
CA HIS A 57 -3.38 25.39 -12.16
C HIS A 57 -2.35 24.27 -12.01
N CYS A 58 -1.32 24.25 -12.86
CA CYS A 58 -0.33 23.18 -12.87
C CYS A 58 0.90 23.56 -12.04
N LEU A 59 1.14 22.82 -10.94
CA LEU A 59 2.21 23.07 -9.97
C LEU A 59 3.64 22.93 -10.53
N ILE A 60 3.77 22.34 -11.72
CA ILE A 60 5.04 22.06 -12.39
C ILE A 60 5.15 22.76 -13.75
N GLU A 61 4.19 23.61 -14.13
CA GLU A 61 4.20 24.31 -15.42
C GLU A 61 5.48 25.14 -15.60
N ASP A 62 5.82 25.92 -14.57
CA ASP A 62 7.05 26.71 -14.51
C ASP A 62 8.32 25.85 -14.61
N VAL A 63 8.27 24.62 -14.10
CA VAL A 63 9.39 23.68 -14.13
C VAL A 63 9.57 23.07 -15.52
N LEU A 64 8.47 22.73 -16.20
CA LEU A 64 8.49 22.12 -17.53
C LEU A 64 8.98 23.08 -18.63
N GLU A 65 8.87 24.39 -18.39
CA GLU A 65 9.31 25.44 -19.31
C GLU A 65 10.77 25.88 -19.09
N GLN A 66 11.49 25.32 -18.11
CA GLN A 66 12.86 25.73 -17.84
C GLN A 66 13.87 25.20 -18.86
N ASP A 67 14.67 26.11 -19.40
CA ASP A 67 15.81 25.79 -20.26
C ASP A 67 16.96 25.13 -19.46
N ILE A 68 17.65 24.20 -20.11
CA ILE A 68 18.94 23.65 -19.64
C ILE A 68 20.08 24.38 -20.35
N ASP A 69 21.22 24.53 -19.66
CA ASP A 69 22.43 25.03 -20.31
C ASP A 69 22.81 24.11 -21.49
N SER A 70 22.70 24.68 -22.69
CA SER A 70 22.96 23.97 -23.94
C SER A 70 24.42 24.08 -24.39
N ASN A 71 25.26 24.87 -23.71
CA ASN A 71 26.66 25.08 -24.09
C ASN A 71 27.48 23.78 -24.15
N PRO A 72 27.41 22.86 -23.17
CA PRO A 72 28.14 21.59 -23.27
C PRO A 72 27.75 20.78 -24.51
N TYR A 73 26.49 20.87 -24.93
CA TYR A 73 26.01 20.21 -26.13
C TYR A 73 26.44 20.94 -27.41
N ILE A 74 26.31 22.27 -27.48
CA ILE A 74 26.72 23.08 -28.65
C ILE A 74 28.23 22.96 -28.90
N ASN A 75 29.03 22.80 -27.85
CA ASN A 75 30.48 22.62 -27.92
C ASN A 75 30.91 21.18 -28.23
N GLY A 76 29.98 20.24 -28.42
CA GLY A 76 30.32 18.86 -28.80
C GLY A 76 30.71 17.95 -27.64
N MET A 77 30.61 18.40 -26.38
CA MET A 77 31.11 17.66 -25.21
C MET A 77 30.18 16.50 -24.77
N VAL A 78 28.89 16.57 -25.12
CA VAL A 78 27.90 15.54 -24.75
C VAL A 78 27.14 15.04 -25.99
N SER A 79 26.78 13.75 -26.03
CA SER A 79 25.96 13.20 -27.10
C SER A 79 24.50 13.67 -27.04
N ASP A 80 23.71 13.39 -28.07
CA ASP A 80 22.30 13.77 -28.07
C ASP A 80 21.53 13.08 -26.96
N LYS A 81 21.75 11.77 -26.82
CA LYS A 81 21.15 10.96 -25.76
C LYS A 81 21.52 11.49 -24.38
N LYS A 82 22.81 11.77 -24.15
CA LYS A 82 23.28 12.25 -22.84
C LYS A 82 22.69 13.61 -22.48
N PHE A 83 22.55 14.51 -23.46
CA PHE A 83 21.89 15.79 -23.25
C PHE A 83 20.42 15.64 -22.84
N LEU A 84 19.66 14.76 -23.50
CA LEU A 84 18.27 14.46 -23.14
C LEU A 84 18.14 13.81 -21.75
N GLU A 85 19.05 12.91 -21.39
CA GLU A 85 19.11 12.33 -20.04
C GLU A 85 19.36 13.40 -18.98
N ASN A 86 20.31 14.31 -19.21
CA ASN A 86 20.61 15.41 -18.29
C ASN A 86 19.42 16.38 -18.15
N TYR A 87 18.73 16.67 -19.27
CA TYR A 87 17.51 17.46 -19.27
C TYR A 87 16.44 16.82 -18.39
N ARG A 88 16.13 15.53 -18.59
CA ARG A 88 15.15 14.79 -17.77
C ARG A 88 15.51 14.83 -16.28
N LYS A 89 16.78 14.59 -15.93
CA LYS A 89 17.25 14.65 -14.54
C LYS A 89 17.06 16.04 -13.92
N LYS A 90 17.37 17.11 -14.66
CA LYS A 90 17.17 18.48 -14.21
C LYS A 90 15.70 18.78 -13.95
N ILE A 91 14.81 18.39 -14.87
CA ILE A 91 13.37 18.59 -14.71
C ILE A 91 12.85 17.83 -13.49
N LEU A 92 13.20 16.55 -13.32
CA LEU A 92 12.79 15.78 -12.14
C LEU A 92 13.31 16.38 -10.83
N TRP A 93 14.58 16.81 -10.79
CA TRP A 93 15.16 17.47 -9.63
C TRP A 93 14.41 18.76 -9.25
N ASN A 94 14.02 19.57 -10.24
CA ASN A 94 13.22 20.76 -9.98
C ASN A 94 11.81 20.40 -9.46
N ILE A 95 11.22 19.32 -9.99
CA ILE A 95 9.91 18.82 -9.55
C ILE A 95 9.95 18.37 -8.09
N GLU A 96 11.06 17.82 -7.58
CA GLU A 96 11.18 17.34 -6.19
C GLU A 96 10.79 18.41 -5.15
N SER A 97 10.95 19.69 -5.48
CA SER A 97 10.57 20.81 -4.60
C SER A 97 9.07 21.13 -4.58
N LYS A 98 8.27 20.54 -5.48
CA LYS A 98 6.84 20.81 -5.66
C LYS A 98 6.02 19.69 -5.04
N LYS A 99 4.91 20.02 -4.38
CA LYS A 99 3.96 19.03 -3.85
C LYS A 99 3.17 18.38 -5.00
N VAL A 100 3.77 17.40 -5.67
CA VAL A 100 3.11 16.61 -6.72
C VAL A 100 3.38 15.12 -6.55
N PHE A 101 2.43 14.31 -7.00
CA PHE A 101 2.48 12.86 -6.90
C PHE A 101 2.70 12.26 -8.28
N ILE A 102 3.72 11.40 -8.40
CA ILE A 102 4.16 10.82 -9.67
C ILE A 102 4.38 9.31 -9.48
N ILE A 103 3.80 8.51 -10.39
CA ILE A 103 4.08 7.07 -10.52
C ILE A 103 4.61 6.80 -11.92
N GLY A 104 5.85 6.34 -12.03
CA GLY A 104 6.56 6.17 -13.29
C GLY A 104 6.70 7.51 -14.00
N ASN A 105 5.98 7.68 -15.11
CA ASN A 105 5.89 8.93 -15.86
C ASN A 105 4.54 9.64 -15.70
N LYS A 106 3.59 9.09 -14.93
CA LYS A 106 2.25 9.66 -14.76
C LYS A 106 2.23 10.65 -13.60
N CYS A 107 1.80 11.88 -13.88
CA CYS A 107 1.62 12.93 -12.87
C CYS A 107 0.15 13.03 -12.48
N TYR A 108 -0.10 13.00 -11.16
CA TYR A 108 -1.42 13.11 -10.54
C TYR A 108 -1.64 14.49 -9.89
N GLY A 109 -0.69 15.42 -10.04
CA GLY A 109 -0.72 16.70 -9.33
C GLY A 109 -0.65 16.48 -7.82
N ASP A 110 -1.38 17.27 -7.04
CA ASP A 110 -1.57 17.09 -5.59
C ASP A 110 -2.86 16.30 -5.25
N ASN A 111 -3.46 15.64 -6.24
CA ASN A 111 -4.72 14.94 -6.07
C ASN A 111 -4.53 13.64 -5.28
N THR A 112 -4.85 13.69 -4.00
CA THR A 112 -4.70 12.57 -3.06
C THR A 112 -5.60 11.39 -3.42
N GLU A 113 -6.85 11.65 -3.83
CA GLU A 113 -7.83 10.59 -4.14
C GLU A 113 -7.41 9.77 -5.37
N ALA A 114 -7.03 10.43 -6.45
CA ALA A 114 -6.59 9.78 -7.67
C ALA A 114 -5.28 9.00 -7.45
N PHE A 115 -4.38 9.53 -6.62
CA PHE A 115 -3.13 8.85 -6.28
C PHE A 115 -3.38 7.60 -5.43
N LEU A 116 -4.22 7.70 -4.39
CA LEU A 116 -4.62 6.57 -3.54
C LEU A 116 -5.30 5.46 -4.35
N LYS A 117 -6.16 5.84 -5.30
CA LYS A 117 -6.82 4.88 -6.20
C LYS A 117 -5.82 4.08 -7.02
N GLU A 118 -4.71 4.69 -7.44
CA GLU A 118 -3.65 3.97 -8.14
C GLU A 118 -2.78 3.14 -7.18
N LEU A 119 -2.51 3.63 -5.97
CA LEU A 119 -1.67 2.91 -4.99
C LEU A 119 -2.32 1.64 -4.43
N GLU A 120 -3.66 1.59 -4.40
CA GLU A 120 -4.47 0.51 -3.84
C GLU A 120 -3.96 0.01 -2.45
N PRO A 121 -3.82 0.92 -1.46
CA PRO A 121 -3.33 0.54 -0.14
C PRO A 121 -4.25 -0.46 0.53
N LYS A 122 -3.66 -1.42 1.25
CA LYS A 122 -4.41 -2.34 2.12
C LYS A 122 -5.01 -1.56 3.29
N GLU A 123 -6.01 -2.15 3.94
CA GLU A 123 -6.67 -1.51 5.09
C GLU A 123 -5.69 -1.05 6.18
N TRP A 124 -4.66 -1.85 6.48
CA TRP A 124 -3.65 -1.55 7.49
C TRP A 124 -2.57 -0.55 7.03
N GLU A 125 -2.48 -0.28 5.71
CA GLU A 125 -1.57 0.71 5.12
C GLU A 125 -2.24 2.08 5.01
N MET A 126 -3.58 2.11 4.93
CA MET A 126 -4.38 3.28 4.55
C MET A 126 -4.07 4.53 5.39
N ASP A 127 -4.11 4.41 6.72
CA ASP A 127 -3.93 5.54 7.62
C ASP A 127 -2.51 6.13 7.48
N ALA A 128 -1.49 5.28 7.42
CA ALA A 128 -0.08 5.70 7.28
C ALA A 128 0.18 6.36 5.91
N VAL A 129 -0.36 5.79 4.83
CA VAL A 129 -0.25 6.38 3.49
C VAL A 129 -0.92 7.75 3.46
N MET A 130 -2.15 7.87 3.99
CA MET A 130 -2.88 9.14 4.08
C MET A 130 -2.11 10.20 4.86
N GLU A 131 -1.47 9.81 5.97
CA GLU A 131 -0.65 10.72 6.77
C GLU A 131 0.55 11.26 5.99
N ILE A 132 1.26 10.40 5.25
CA ILE A 132 2.37 10.81 4.37
C ILE A 132 1.89 11.79 3.30
N LEU A 133 0.81 11.47 2.57
CA LEU A 133 0.30 12.33 1.49
C LEU A 133 -0.13 13.71 2.00
N LYS A 134 -0.67 13.76 3.23
CA LYS A 134 -1.10 15.00 3.86
C LYS A 134 0.09 15.87 4.29
N ASN A 135 1.06 15.26 4.97
CA ASN A 135 2.16 15.98 5.63
C ASN A 135 3.31 16.30 4.68
N GLU A 136 3.49 15.53 3.60
CA GLU A 136 4.53 15.79 2.62
C GLU A 136 4.22 17.05 1.81
N ASN A 137 5.22 17.92 1.68
CA ASN A 137 5.14 19.16 0.90
C ASN A 137 6.05 19.12 -0.35
N LYS A 138 6.84 18.06 -0.51
CA LYS A 138 7.68 17.78 -1.68
C LYS A 138 7.03 16.77 -2.61
N ALA A 139 7.70 16.48 -3.72
CA ALA A 139 7.17 15.53 -4.68
C ALA A 139 7.28 14.09 -4.14
N ILE A 140 6.22 13.32 -4.31
CA ILE A 140 6.22 11.87 -4.06
C ILE A 140 6.37 11.19 -5.42
N ILE A 141 7.59 10.77 -5.72
CA ILE A 141 7.92 10.07 -6.96
C ILE A 141 8.15 8.59 -6.67
N LEU A 142 7.37 7.71 -7.29
CA LEU A 142 7.48 6.26 -7.22
C LEU A 142 7.71 5.70 -8.62
N GLU A 143 8.49 4.63 -8.75
CA GLU A 143 8.68 3.97 -10.04
C GLU A 143 7.46 3.14 -10.47
N THR A 144 6.74 2.58 -9.49
CA THR A 144 5.59 1.70 -9.69
C THR A 144 4.51 2.01 -8.67
N ALA A 145 3.24 1.80 -9.04
CA ALA A 145 2.11 1.93 -8.13
C ALA A 145 2.18 0.89 -7.01
N SER A 146 2.53 1.32 -5.79
CA SER A 146 2.60 0.45 -4.62
C SER A 146 2.59 1.29 -3.35
N ALA A 147 1.56 1.11 -2.53
CA ALA A 147 1.50 1.66 -1.18
C ALA A 147 2.68 1.18 -0.31
N THR A 148 3.03 -0.10 -0.40
CA THR A 148 4.15 -0.69 0.35
C THR A 148 5.47 0.01 0.01
N LYS A 149 5.78 0.24 -1.28
CA LYS A 149 6.99 0.98 -1.67
C LYS A 149 7.00 2.43 -1.21
N LEU A 150 5.82 3.07 -1.14
CA LEU A 150 5.70 4.40 -0.57
C LEU A 150 6.07 4.38 0.91
N LEU A 151 5.51 3.46 1.69
CA LEU A 151 5.81 3.31 3.10
C LEU A 151 7.30 3.01 3.35
N GLU A 152 7.90 2.12 2.55
CA GLU A 152 9.35 1.83 2.61
C GLU A 152 10.19 3.07 2.31
N LYS A 153 9.80 3.89 1.33
CA LYS A 153 10.49 5.15 0.98
C LYS A 153 10.52 6.16 2.14
N TYR A 154 9.54 6.10 3.04
CA TYR A 154 9.42 6.96 4.21
C TYR A 154 9.90 6.26 5.50
N ASP A 155 10.67 5.18 5.38
CA ASP A 155 11.25 4.44 6.50
C ASP A 155 10.19 3.92 7.50
N VAL A 156 8.98 3.61 7.01
CA VAL A 156 7.92 3.04 7.84
C VAL A 156 8.18 1.55 8.06
N ASP A 157 8.24 1.14 9.33
CA ASP A 157 8.30 -0.28 9.70
C ASP A 157 6.95 -0.97 9.42
N LEU A 158 6.90 -1.67 8.28
CA LEU A 158 5.71 -2.36 7.81
C LEU A 158 5.24 -3.46 8.75
N GLN A 159 6.17 -4.16 9.40
CA GLN A 159 5.81 -5.26 10.30
C GLN A 159 5.14 -4.68 11.55
N LYS A 160 5.77 -3.67 12.14
CA LYS A 160 5.22 -2.97 13.30
C LYS A 160 3.87 -2.32 13.00
N LEU A 161 3.75 -1.60 11.88
CA LEU A 161 2.49 -0.96 11.47
C LEU A 161 1.36 -1.99 11.35
N LYS A 162 1.65 -3.13 10.72
CA LYS A 162 0.69 -4.20 10.55
C LYS A 162 0.28 -4.82 11.89
N GLU A 163 1.24 -5.07 12.78
CA GLU A 163 0.99 -5.59 14.13
C GLU A 163 0.09 -4.63 14.93
N GLU A 164 0.44 -3.34 14.99
CA GLU A 164 -0.33 -2.31 15.67
C GLU A 164 -1.77 -2.20 15.14
N TYR A 165 -1.96 -2.29 13.82
CA TYR A 165 -3.30 -2.31 13.22
C TYR A 165 -4.14 -3.51 13.71
N TYR A 166 -3.57 -4.72 13.70
CA TYR A 166 -4.29 -5.91 14.13
C TYR A 166 -4.55 -5.91 15.64
N GLU A 167 -3.64 -5.39 16.45
CA GLU A 167 -3.84 -5.20 17.89
C GLU A 167 -4.97 -4.21 18.15
N LYS A 168 -4.97 -3.06 17.49
CA LYS A 168 -6.07 -2.08 17.59
C LYS A 168 -7.41 -2.68 17.16
N LYS A 169 -7.44 -3.42 16.04
CA LYS A 169 -8.66 -4.11 15.58
C LYS A 169 -9.13 -5.16 16.57
N LYS A 170 -8.20 -5.89 17.19
CA LYS A 170 -8.49 -6.85 18.25
C LYS A 170 -9.12 -6.13 19.45
N GLU A 171 -8.52 -5.04 19.92
CA GLU A 171 -9.07 -4.23 21.01
C GLU A 171 -10.46 -3.68 20.69
N GLU A 172 -10.67 -3.12 19.49
CA GLU A 172 -11.97 -2.62 19.02
C GLU A 172 -13.05 -3.70 19.10
N ARG A 173 -12.76 -4.92 18.63
CA ARG A 173 -13.71 -6.05 18.68
C ARG A 173 -13.97 -6.55 20.09
N LEU A 174 -12.98 -6.46 20.97
CA LEU A 174 -13.08 -6.93 22.35
C LEU A 174 -13.63 -5.87 23.31
N LYS A 175 -13.65 -4.58 22.93
CA LYS A 175 -14.11 -3.47 23.76
C LYS A 175 -15.54 -3.63 24.25
N ASN A 176 -16.40 -4.26 23.46
CA ASN A 176 -17.80 -4.51 23.79
C ASN A 176 -18.01 -5.79 24.61
N LEU A 177 -16.95 -6.54 24.93
CA LEU A 177 -17.06 -7.76 25.72
C LEU A 177 -16.72 -7.47 27.19
N PRO A 178 -17.57 -7.88 28.14
CA PRO A 178 -17.28 -7.72 29.55
C PRO A 178 -16.04 -8.53 29.94
N VAL A 179 -15.36 -8.08 31.00
CA VAL A 179 -14.28 -8.87 31.62
C VAL A 179 -14.91 -10.06 32.33
N VAL A 180 -14.54 -11.26 31.91
CA VAL A 180 -14.99 -12.50 32.56
C VAL A 180 -14.07 -12.78 33.74
N LYS A 181 -14.66 -12.94 34.92
CA LYS A 181 -14.00 -13.48 36.11
C LYS A 181 -14.74 -14.75 36.47
N GLY A 182 -14.07 -15.89 36.47
CA GLY A 182 -14.72 -17.18 36.71
C GLY A 182 -13.73 -18.28 36.97
N ASP A 183 -14.22 -19.52 36.99
CA ASP A 183 -13.38 -20.69 37.09
C ASP A 183 -12.66 -21.00 35.77
N ARG A 184 -11.85 -22.07 35.78
CA ARG A 184 -11.07 -22.49 34.61
C ARG A 184 -11.94 -22.74 33.36
N ILE A 185 -13.18 -23.19 33.52
CA ILE A 185 -14.08 -23.47 32.39
C ILE A 185 -14.62 -22.16 31.82
N ALA A 186 -15.00 -21.22 32.68
CA ALA A 186 -15.39 -19.87 32.26
C ALA A 186 -14.28 -19.19 31.45
N GLU A 187 -13.03 -19.25 31.93
CA GLU A 187 -11.87 -18.73 31.21
C GLU A 187 -11.64 -19.44 29.88
N PHE A 188 -11.82 -20.77 29.84
CA PHE A 188 -11.66 -21.55 28.62
C PHE A 188 -12.70 -21.18 27.55
N VAL A 189 -13.98 -21.13 27.92
CA VAL A 189 -15.08 -20.75 27.03
C VAL A 189 -14.90 -19.32 26.53
N ASP A 190 -14.60 -18.37 27.44
CA ASP A 190 -14.36 -16.98 27.10
C ASP A 190 -13.17 -16.84 26.15
N SER A 191 -12.07 -17.57 26.38
CA SER A 191 -10.91 -17.56 25.49
C SER A 191 -11.26 -17.98 24.07
N LEU A 192 -12.01 -19.07 23.88
CA LEU A 192 -12.40 -19.56 22.56
C LEU A 192 -13.38 -18.59 21.88
N ALA A 193 -14.31 -18.01 22.64
CA ALA A 193 -15.24 -17.01 22.14
C ALA A 193 -14.51 -15.73 21.68
N ARG A 194 -13.54 -15.23 22.45
CA ARG A 194 -12.71 -14.07 22.04
C ARG A 194 -11.86 -14.38 20.82
N ILE A 195 -11.25 -15.57 20.75
CA ILE A 195 -10.50 -16.00 19.57
C ILE A 195 -11.41 -16.03 18.34
N TYR A 196 -12.64 -16.53 18.47
CA TYR A 196 -13.61 -16.47 17.38
C TYR A 196 -13.92 -15.04 16.94
N LYS A 197 -14.15 -14.11 17.88
CA LYS A 197 -14.46 -12.71 17.57
C LYS A 197 -13.31 -12.01 16.83
N VAL A 198 -12.06 -12.38 17.10
CA VAL A 198 -10.87 -11.75 16.51
C VAL A 198 -10.46 -12.45 15.20
N GLU A 199 -10.28 -13.76 15.24
CA GLU A 199 -9.66 -14.56 14.17
C GLU A 199 -10.67 -15.43 13.39
N GLY A 200 -11.94 -15.44 13.81
CA GLY A 200 -12.96 -16.26 13.20
C GLY A 200 -12.77 -17.77 13.45
N LYS A 201 -13.39 -18.55 12.57
CA LYS A 201 -13.43 -20.03 12.64
C LYS A 201 -12.04 -20.67 12.69
N GLU A 202 -11.10 -20.19 11.87
CA GLU A 202 -9.76 -20.76 11.77
C GLU A 202 -8.94 -20.56 13.06
N GLY A 203 -9.10 -19.43 13.75
CA GLY A 203 -8.43 -19.19 15.03
C GLY A 203 -8.87 -20.18 16.10
N VAL A 204 -10.17 -20.46 16.18
CA VAL A 204 -10.74 -21.43 17.12
C VAL A 204 -10.19 -22.83 16.85
N ILE A 205 -10.14 -23.25 15.58
CA ILE A 205 -9.59 -24.56 15.19
C ILE A 205 -8.12 -24.69 15.62
N ARG A 206 -7.30 -23.66 15.39
CA ARG A 206 -5.89 -23.65 15.82
C ARG A 206 -5.76 -23.75 17.34
N ALA A 207 -6.55 -22.97 18.09
CA ALA A 207 -6.51 -22.93 19.54
C ALA A 207 -6.89 -24.27 20.19
N ILE A 208 -7.89 -24.96 19.62
CA ILE A 208 -8.31 -26.29 20.08
C ILE A 208 -7.22 -27.33 19.80
N LYS A 209 -6.52 -27.24 18.67
CA LYS A 209 -5.48 -28.22 18.28
C LYS A 209 -4.22 -28.16 19.14
N SER A 210 -3.88 -27.01 19.71
CA SER A 210 -2.62 -26.81 20.45
C SER A 210 -2.69 -27.14 21.94
N LYS A 211 -3.87 -27.48 22.47
CA LYS A 211 -4.09 -27.58 23.93
C LYS A 211 -4.35 -29.02 24.38
N LYS A 212 -3.73 -29.43 25.49
CA LYS A 212 -4.13 -30.63 26.23
C LYS A 212 -5.37 -30.29 27.06
N MET A 213 -6.44 -31.04 26.85
CA MET A 213 -7.77 -30.73 27.39
C MET A 213 -8.29 -31.87 28.26
N ASP A 214 -9.02 -31.52 29.31
CA ASP A 214 -9.85 -32.48 30.05
C ASP A 214 -11.15 -32.83 29.29
N ILE A 215 -11.97 -33.71 29.88
CA ILE A 215 -13.19 -34.22 29.23
C ILE A 215 -14.20 -33.09 28.97
N LYS A 216 -14.37 -32.14 29.92
CA LYS A 216 -15.31 -31.02 29.77
C LYS A 216 -14.80 -30.04 28.71
N GLU A 217 -13.51 -29.68 28.77
CA GLU A 217 -12.85 -28.83 27.78
C GLU A 217 -12.93 -29.44 26.37
N LYS A 218 -12.83 -30.77 26.23
CA LYS A 218 -13.05 -31.46 24.95
C LYS A 218 -14.48 -31.37 24.46
N ALA A 219 -15.47 -31.63 25.31
CA ALA A 219 -16.88 -31.51 24.91
C ALA A 219 -17.24 -30.07 24.50
N ILE A 220 -16.75 -29.07 25.24
CA ILE A 220 -16.89 -27.65 24.88
C ILE A 220 -16.21 -27.36 23.55
N SER A 221 -14.98 -27.84 23.35
CA SER A 221 -14.26 -27.66 22.08
C SER A 221 -15.06 -28.22 20.91
N TYR A 222 -15.64 -29.41 21.08
CA TYR A 222 -16.51 -30.00 20.07
C TYR A 222 -17.79 -29.18 19.84
N ALA A 223 -18.38 -28.59 20.89
CA ALA A 223 -19.52 -27.69 20.77
C ALA A 223 -19.21 -26.46 19.89
N PHE A 224 -18.02 -25.86 20.05
CA PHE A 224 -17.53 -24.79 19.18
C PHE A 224 -17.35 -25.27 17.74
N LEU A 225 -16.68 -26.40 17.52
CA LEU A 225 -16.49 -26.96 16.19
C LEU A 225 -17.84 -27.23 15.49
N TYR A 226 -18.80 -27.79 16.22
CA TYR A 226 -20.14 -28.08 15.71
C TYR A 226 -20.93 -26.80 15.40
N ALA A 227 -20.96 -25.83 16.31
CA ALA A 227 -21.63 -24.54 16.11
C ALA A 227 -21.07 -23.76 14.90
N LEU A 228 -19.78 -23.93 14.61
CA LEU A 228 -19.08 -23.31 13.48
C LEU A 228 -19.15 -24.13 12.17
N GLY A 229 -19.82 -25.28 12.19
CA GLY A 229 -19.93 -26.19 11.05
C GLY A 229 -18.57 -26.70 10.58
N VAL A 230 -17.63 -26.97 11.50
CA VAL A 230 -16.40 -27.71 11.21
C VAL A 230 -16.74 -29.20 11.12
N LYS A 231 -16.25 -29.87 10.09
CA LYS A 231 -16.41 -31.31 9.87
C LYS A 231 -15.04 -31.99 9.83
N GLY A 232 -14.98 -33.29 10.13
CA GLY A 232 -13.77 -34.11 10.01
C GLY A 232 -12.86 -34.11 11.24
N GLU A 233 -13.28 -33.48 12.34
CA GLU A 233 -12.56 -33.44 13.61
C GLU A 233 -13.19 -34.36 14.66
N GLU A 234 -14.32 -35.01 14.34
CA GLU A 234 -15.10 -35.87 15.25
C GLU A 234 -14.29 -37.04 15.82
N TRP A 235 -13.36 -37.60 15.03
CA TRP A 235 -12.56 -38.77 15.39
C TRP A 235 -11.65 -38.55 16.62
N LYS A 236 -11.42 -37.29 17.01
CA LYS A 236 -10.59 -36.93 18.17
C LYS A 236 -11.37 -36.97 19.49
N TYR A 237 -12.68 -37.16 19.43
CA TYR A 237 -13.60 -37.07 20.55
C TYR A 237 -14.28 -38.40 20.80
N THR A 238 -14.59 -38.68 22.07
CA THR A 238 -15.40 -39.82 22.45
C THR A 238 -16.88 -39.58 22.13
N LYS A 239 -17.68 -40.65 22.05
CA LYS A 239 -19.13 -40.51 21.81
C LYS A 239 -19.82 -39.62 22.85
N MET A 240 -19.42 -39.73 24.12
CA MET A 240 -19.94 -38.90 25.21
C MET A 240 -19.60 -37.41 25.01
N GLU A 241 -18.35 -37.10 24.64
CA GLU A 241 -17.92 -35.73 24.35
C GLU A 241 -18.65 -35.15 23.14
N ILE A 242 -18.90 -35.97 22.10
CA ILE A 242 -19.65 -35.57 20.91
C ILE A 242 -21.10 -35.23 21.24
N ASP A 243 -21.78 -36.14 21.94
CA ASP A 243 -23.21 -35.98 22.27
C ASP A 243 -23.41 -34.77 23.19
N PHE A 244 -22.54 -34.60 24.19
CA PHE A 244 -22.57 -33.44 25.07
C PHE A 244 -22.21 -32.15 24.34
N GLY A 245 -21.19 -32.16 23.48
CA GLY A 245 -20.83 -30.98 22.69
C GLY A 245 -21.94 -30.53 21.72
N LYS A 246 -22.67 -31.47 21.10
CA LYS A 246 -23.85 -31.13 20.26
C LYS A 246 -24.94 -30.43 21.07
N HIS A 247 -25.19 -30.91 22.29
CA HIS A 247 -26.13 -30.27 23.21
C HIS A 247 -25.73 -28.83 23.53
N LEU A 248 -24.43 -28.60 23.80
CA LEU A 248 -23.89 -27.28 24.14
C LEU A 248 -23.80 -26.32 22.93
N ALA A 249 -23.79 -26.83 21.70
CA ALA A 249 -23.51 -26.03 20.51
C ALA A 249 -24.53 -24.90 20.27
N GLY A 250 -25.79 -25.07 20.68
CA GLY A 250 -26.80 -24.02 20.61
C GLY A 250 -26.42 -22.80 21.47
N TYR A 251 -25.99 -23.06 22.71
CA TYR A 251 -25.51 -22.03 23.64
C TYR A 251 -24.24 -21.36 23.14
N VAL A 252 -23.29 -22.12 22.60
CA VAL A 252 -22.10 -21.58 21.97
C VAL A 252 -22.47 -20.66 20.80
N GLY A 253 -23.38 -21.08 19.92
CA GLY A 253 -23.85 -20.27 18.80
C GLY A 253 -24.45 -18.93 19.24
N SER A 254 -25.22 -18.92 20.33
CA SER A 254 -25.76 -17.70 20.93
C SER A 254 -24.67 -16.82 21.55
N LEU A 255 -23.74 -17.41 22.31
CA LEU A 255 -22.59 -16.71 22.89
C LEU A 255 -21.74 -16.00 21.83
N LEU A 256 -21.43 -16.70 20.73
CA LEU A 256 -20.61 -16.16 19.64
C LEU A 256 -21.27 -14.98 18.90
N LYS A 257 -22.59 -14.85 18.96
CA LYS A 257 -23.35 -13.73 18.38
C LYS A 257 -23.59 -12.60 19.37
N ALA A 258 -23.54 -12.87 20.67
CA ALA A 258 -23.81 -11.90 21.71
C ALA A 258 -22.67 -10.88 21.90
N GLU A 259 -23.02 -9.73 22.49
CA GLU A 259 -22.13 -8.64 22.89
C GLU A 259 -22.61 -8.06 24.24
N GLY A 260 -21.75 -7.30 24.94
CA GLY A 260 -22.09 -6.58 26.16
C GLY A 260 -22.70 -7.47 27.25
N GLU A 261 -23.80 -7.01 27.84
CA GLU A 261 -24.49 -7.73 28.91
C GLU A 261 -25.09 -9.07 28.45
N GLU A 262 -25.51 -9.16 27.18
CA GLU A 262 -26.04 -10.40 26.63
C GLU A 262 -24.95 -11.46 26.49
N TYR A 263 -23.71 -11.06 26.20
CA TYR A 263 -22.57 -11.98 26.18
C TYR A 263 -22.37 -12.63 27.54
N LYS A 264 -22.39 -11.83 28.62
CA LYS A 264 -22.26 -12.33 29.99
C LYS A 264 -23.37 -13.31 30.32
N LYS A 265 -24.62 -12.97 29.99
CA LYS A 265 -25.78 -13.82 30.21
C LYS A 265 -25.68 -15.15 29.47
N MET A 266 -25.26 -15.13 28.20
CA MET A 266 -25.08 -16.35 27.40
C MET A 266 -23.93 -17.22 27.93
N LEU A 267 -22.86 -16.58 28.44
CA LEU A 267 -21.76 -17.30 29.08
C LEU A 267 -22.25 -17.99 30.35
N ASP A 268 -22.97 -17.28 31.23
CA ASP A 268 -23.51 -17.85 32.46
C ASP A 268 -24.48 -19.01 32.18
N MET A 269 -25.30 -18.90 31.13
CA MET A 269 -26.18 -19.99 30.68
C MET A 269 -25.38 -21.21 30.23
N LEU A 270 -24.37 -21.01 29.39
CA LEU A 270 -23.52 -22.10 28.91
C LEU A 270 -22.78 -22.79 30.08
N LEU A 271 -22.26 -22.02 31.05
CA LEU A 271 -21.55 -22.58 32.20
C LEU A 271 -22.46 -23.40 33.10
N ARG A 272 -23.71 -22.99 33.30
CA ARG A 272 -24.71 -23.79 34.04
C ARG A 272 -25.00 -25.13 33.39
N GLU A 273 -25.03 -25.17 32.06
CA GLU A 273 -25.25 -26.40 31.29
C GLU A 273 -24.03 -27.33 31.28
N VAL A 274 -22.82 -26.76 31.38
CA VAL A 274 -21.58 -27.53 31.51
C VAL A 274 -21.47 -28.21 32.90
N GLY A 275 -22.03 -27.56 33.93
CA GLY A 275 -22.05 -28.04 35.32
C GLY A 275 -20.84 -27.62 36.12
#